data_AF-A0A938R0H0-F1
#
_entry.id   AF-A0A938R0H0-F1
#
_cell.length_a   1.000
_cell.length_b   1.000
_cell.length_c   1.000
_cell.angle_alpha   90.00
_cell.angle_beta   90.00
_cell.angle_gamma   90.00
#
_symmetry.space_group_name_H-M   'P 1'
#
loop_
_entity.id
_entity.type
_entity.pdbx_description
1 polymer ?
#
loop_
_entity_poly.entity_id
_entity_poly.type
_entity_poly.pdbx_seq_one_letter_code
_entity_poly.pdbx_strand_id
1 'polypeptide(L)'
;MKISRSMVLLMVVALGLLSQAGTGRAQAVIPVVDQGAHVWASQESAGCLLGGKMGNRWLKPKEMAGMLRGGETYRLYTMTRFIGTARGSKPEKGERASPEYSVKMVPLPAGPKEVLAIGGQWNALPRVPRLLSTDQKIYQAAVAEVLKKKGIKNPKVKLKQVIHIDLDSDGVEEVLVTADTYGEKLYTHLQKKGSYSLVLLRKVIHGQVENLVIEEDYFPANLKYGVPMRFWVGAVLDVDGDGVMEIVLHAMYYEGGGTSVHKVEGDKVTRVLVAGWGV
;
A
#
# COMPACT_ATOMS: atom_id res chain seq x y z
N MET A 1 66.20 60.54 -7.84
CA MET A 1 65.61 61.72 -8.50
C MET A 1 64.95 61.29 -9.80
N LYS A 2 63.73 61.79 -10.04
CA LYS A 2 62.79 61.57 -11.17
C LYS A 2 61.76 60.42 -11.03
N ILE A 3 60.53 60.88 -11.31
CA ILE A 3 59.19 60.33 -11.12
C ILE A 3 58.69 59.79 -12.48
N SER A 4 57.59 59.02 -12.43
CA SER A 4 56.58 58.81 -13.51
C SER A 4 56.80 57.53 -14.32
N ARG A 5 55.79 56.72 -14.68
CA ARG A 5 54.38 57.01 -14.98
C ARG A 5 53.57 55.70 -15.02
N SER A 6 52.29 55.83 -14.76
CA SER A 6 51.21 54.84 -14.73
C SER A 6 51.14 53.88 -15.92
N MET A 7 50.70 52.63 -15.67
CA MET A 7 49.73 51.98 -16.55
C MET A 7 48.90 50.94 -15.77
N VAL A 8 47.64 51.31 -15.53
CA VAL A 8 46.57 50.42 -15.05
C VAL A 8 46.15 49.58 -16.25
N LEU A 9 46.22 48.25 -16.14
CA LEU A 9 45.56 47.33 -17.06
C LEU A 9 44.48 46.57 -16.29
N LEU A 10 43.23 46.96 -16.55
CA LEU A 10 42.02 46.32 -16.04
C LEU A 10 41.77 45.07 -16.90
N MET A 11 42.12 43.88 -16.40
CA MET A 11 41.70 42.61 -17.01
C MET A 11 40.31 42.26 -16.50
N VAL A 12 39.30 42.50 -17.33
CA VAL A 12 37.95 41.96 -17.14
C VAL A 12 37.99 40.49 -17.57
N VAL A 13 38.05 39.57 -16.61
CA VAL A 13 37.81 38.15 -16.86
C VAL A 13 36.30 37.93 -16.86
N ALA A 14 35.72 37.82 -18.05
CA ALA A 14 34.35 37.35 -18.24
C ALA A 14 34.32 35.83 -17.94
N LEU A 15 33.89 35.46 -16.74
CA LEU A 15 33.57 34.07 -16.42
C LEU A 15 32.25 33.72 -17.11
N GLY A 16 32.32 33.00 -18.22
CA GLY A 16 31.16 32.46 -18.92
C GLY A 16 30.44 31.45 -18.03
N LEU A 17 29.19 31.78 -17.66
CA LEU A 17 28.22 30.84 -17.14
C LEU A 17 27.86 29.85 -18.27
N LEU A 18 28.55 28.71 -18.29
CA LEU A 18 28.08 27.51 -18.97
C LEU A 18 26.84 27.01 -18.21
N SER A 19 25.66 27.38 -18.71
CA SER A 19 24.42 26.68 -18.38
C SER A 19 24.56 25.24 -18.89
N GLN A 20 24.82 24.30 -17.99
CA GLN A 20 24.61 22.89 -18.31
C GLN A 20 23.11 22.71 -18.56
N ALA A 21 22.74 22.47 -19.82
CA ALA A 21 21.45 21.93 -20.17
C ALA A 21 21.32 20.59 -19.44
N GLY A 22 20.54 20.59 -18.36
CA GLY A 22 20.24 19.38 -17.60
C GLY A 22 19.62 18.37 -18.56
N THR A 23 20.34 17.30 -18.84
CA THR A 23 19.77 16.09 -19.45
C THR A 23 18.75 15.56 -18.45
N GLY A 24 17.49 15.98 -18.59
CA GLY A 24 16.40 15.52 -17.76
C GLY A 24 16.31 14.00 -17.90
N ARG A 25 16.84 13.27 -16.92
CA ARG A 25 16.54 11.85 -16.79
C ARG A 25 15.03 11.77 -16.69
N ALA A 26 14.40 11.08 -17.65
CA ALA A 26 12.99 10.76 -17.56
C ALA A 26 12.74 10.16 -16.17
N GLN A 27 11.77 10.73 -15.43
CA GLN A 27 11.45 10.23 -14.10
C GLN A 27 11.04 8.76 -14.21
N ALA A 28 11.65 7.91 -13.39
CA ALA A 28 11.30 6.51 -13.35
C ALA A 28 9.83 6.38 -12.92
N VAL A 29 9.09 5.55 -13.66
CA VAL A 29 7.71 5.19 -13.36
C VAL A 29 7.75 3.84 -12.65
N ILE A 30 7.14 3.76 -11.47
CA ILE A 30 7.15 2.60 -10.59
C ILE A 30 5.71 2.07 -10.53
N PRO A 31 5.32 1.15 -11.42
CA PRO A 31 4.00 0.53 -11.36
C PRO A 31 3.89 -0.46 -10.20
N VAL A 32 2.69 -0.57 -9.66
CA VAL A 32 2.31 -1.48 -8.58
C VAL A 32 1.16 -2.33 -9.06
N VAL A 33 1.34 -3.64 -9.07
CA VAL A 33 0.32 -4.59 -9.52
C VAL A 33 0.06 -5.60 -8.41
N ASP A 34 -1.20 -5.79 -8.08
CA ASP A 34 -1.63 -6.86 -7.19
C ASP A 34 -2.02 -8.09 -8.03
N GLN A 35 -1.29 -9.19 -7.85
CA GLN A 35 -1.58 -10.47 -8.51
C GLN A 35 -2.69 -11.25 -7.79
N GLY A 36 -3.29 -10.66 -6.75
CA GLY A 36 -4.27 -11.20 -5.84
C GLY A 36 -5.52 -11.80 -6.47
N ALA A 37 -5.42 -13.01 -7.04
CA ALA A 37 -6.54 -13.78 -7.59
C ALA A 37 -7.68 -14.04 -6.57
N HIS A 38 -7.40 -13.85 -5.29
CA HIS A 38 -8.33 -14.02 -4.17
C HIS A 38 -9.34 -12.87 -4.03
N VAL A 39 -9.13 -11.73 -4.70
CA VAL A 39 -10.08 -10.60 -4.74
C VAL A 39 -10.90 -10.61 -6.05
N TRP A 40 -10.36 -11.19 -7.14
CA TRP A 40 -10.91 -11.15 -8.50
C TRP A 40 -11.09 -12.57 -9.07
N ALA A 41 -12.10 -13.29 -8.60
CA ALA A 41 -12.33 -14.72 -8.92
C ALA A 41 -12.50 -15.07 -10.43
N SER A 42 -12.47 -14.10 -11.34
CA SER A 42 -12.71 -14.29 -12.78
C SER A 42 -11.46 -14.19 -13.67
N GLN A 43 -10.28 -13.79 -13.16
CA GLN A 43 -9.08 -13.57 -13.99
C GLN A 43 -7.86 -14.34 -13.45
N GLU A 44 -7.84 -15.66 -13.60
CA GLU A 44 -6.79 -16.56 -13.04
C GLU A 44 -5.36 -16.30 -13.57
N SER A 45 -5.13 -15.35 -14.47
CA SER A 45 -3.81 -15.09 -15.07
C SER A 45 -3.39 -13.63 -15.20
N ALA A 46 -4.17 -12.67 -14.66
CA ALA A 46 -3.84 -11.25 -14.74
C ALA A 46 -4.00 -10.56 -13.38
N GLY A 47 -3.02 -9.72 -13.03
CA GLY A 47 -3.07 -8.91 -11.82
C GLY A 47 -3.74 -7.55 -12.05
N CYS A 48 -4.26 -6.96 -10.98
CA CYS A 48 -4.87 -5.64 -10.93
C CYS A 48 -3.79 -4.55 -10.86
N LEU A 49 -3.75 -3.64 -11.84
CA LEU A 49 -2.88 -2.47 -11.77
C LEU A 49 -3.44 -1.46 -10.76
N LEU A 50 -2.75 -1.27 -9.64
CA LEU A 50 -3.15 -0.34 -8.58
C LEU A 50 -2.83 1.13 -8.93
N GLY A 51 -1.92 1.33 -9.88
CA GLY A 51 -1.31 2.61 -10.18
C GLY A 51 0.19 2.55 -9.87
N GLY A 52 0.71 3.60 -9.23
CA GLY A 52 2.08 3.59 -8.72
C GLY A 52 2.68 4.98 -8.55
N LYS A 53 4.00 5.10 -8.66
CA LYS A 53 4.72 6.36 -8.38
C LYS A 53 5.47 6.88 -9.62
N MET A 54 5.51 8.20 -9.78
CA MET A 54 6.40 8.89 -10.71
C MET A 54 6.95 10.15 -10.04
N GLY A 55 8.26 10.17 -9.76
CA GLY A 55 8.86 11.21 -8.93
C GLY A 55 8.12 11.33 -7.60
N ASN A 56 7.60 12.52 -7.27
CA ASN A 56 6.86 12.75 -6.02
C ASN A 56 5.36 12.46 -6.12
N ARG A 57 4.84 12.08 -7.30
CA ARG A 57 3.40 11.91 -7.53
C ARG A 57 2.98 10.46 -7.49
N TRP A 58 1.92 10.17 -6.72
CA TRP A 58 1.15 8.94 -6.85
C TRP A 58 0.22 9.06 -8.06
N LEU A 59 0.27 8.07 -8.95
CA LEU A 59 -0.53 8.01 -10.18
C LEU A 59 -1.59 6.93 -10.04
N LYS A 60 -2.83 7.26 -10.41
CA LYS A 60 -3.95 6.31 -10.44
C LYS A 60 -3.79 5.27 -11.56
N PRO A 61 -4.54 4.15 -11.54
CA PRO A 61 -4.45 3.10 -12.55
C PRO A 61 -4.49 3.61 -14.00
N LYS A 62 -5.44 4.48 -14.33
CA LYS A 62 -5.56 5.07 -15.68
C LYS A 62 -4.34 5.89 -16.13
N GLU A 63 -3.79 6.72 -15.25
CA GLU A 63 -2.61 7.53 -15.56
C GLU A 63 -1.38 6.63 -15.76
N MET A 64 -1.20 5.68 -14.84
CA MET A 64 -0.12 4.70 -14.90
C MET A 64 -0.20 3.84 -16.18
N ALA A 65 -1.39 3.35 -16.52
CA ALA A 65 -1.61 2.53 -17.71
C ALA A 65 -1.20 3.24 -19.00
N GLY A 66 -1.39 4.56 -19.08
CA GLY A 66 -0.96 5.36 -20.23
C GLY A 66 0.55 5.50 -20.39
N MET A 67 1.32 5.17 -19.35
CA MET A 67 2.80 5.26 -19.35
C MET A 67 3.48 3.92 -19.60
N LEU A 68 2.81 2.81 -19.29
CA LEU A 68 3.37 1.47 -19.44
C LEU A 68 3.30 0.98 -20.89
N ARG A 69 4.40 0.37 -21.34
CA ARG A 69 4.55 -0.17 -22.70
C ARG A 69 4.38 -1.69 -22.74
N GLY A 70 4.50 -2.35 -21.59
CA GLY A 70 4.65 -3.81 -21.52
C GLY A 70 6.12 -4.22 -21.63
N GLY A 71 6.46 -5.33 -21.00
CA GLY A 71 7.83 -5.83 -20.88
C GLY A 71 8.59 -5.26 -19.68
N GLU A 72 7.98 -4.39 -18.88
CA GLU A 72 8.57 -3.91 -17.62
C GLU A 72 8.87 -5.09 -16.69
N THR A 73 9.98 -5.00 -15.98
CA THR A 73 10.38 -6.01 -15.00
C THR A 73 9.79 -5.65 -13.65
N TYR A 74 9.12 -6.62 -13.03
CA TYR A 74 8.55 -6.53 -11.70
C TYR A 74 9.29 -7.45 -10.76
N ARG A 75 9.54 -6.97 -9.55
CA ARG A 75 9.97 -7.77 -8.41
C ARG A 75 8.72 -8.23 -7.66
N LEU A 76 8.65 -9.53 -7.37
CA LEU A 76 7.47 -10.17 -6.80
C LEU A 76 7.68 -10.43 -5.32
N TYR A 77 6.71 -10.03 -4.51
CA TYR A 77 6.76 -10.14 -3.06
C TYR A 77 5.49 -10.74 -2.49
N THR A 78 5.64 -11.57 -1.47
CA THR A 78 4.57 -11.92 -0.52
C THR A 78 4.77 -11.09 0.75
N MET A 79 3.88 -11.26 1.74
CA MET A 79 4.01 -10.62 3.06
C MET A 79 5.42 -10.69 3.67
N THR A 80 6.15 -11.79 3.48
CA THR A 80 7.44 -12.02 4.17
C THR A 80 8.59 -12.39 3.26
N ARG A 81 8.39 -12.47 1.94
CA ARG A 81 9.41 -12.99 1.01
C ARG A 81 9.42 -12.28 -0.32
N PHE A 82 10.62 -12.03 -0.84
CA PHE A 82 10.84 -11.91 -2.27
C PHE A 82 10.75 -13.31 -2.90
N ILE A 83 9.94 -13.47 -3.95
CA ILE A 83 9.68 -14.76 -4.59
C ILE A 83 10.16 -14.85 -6.04
N GLY A 84 10.72 -13.76 -6.58
CA GLY A 84 11.32 -13.75 -7.92
C GLY A 84 10.94 -12.51 -8.72
N THR A 85 11.10 -12.61 -10.03
CA THR A 85 10.80 -11.52 -10.96
C THR A 85 9.90 -11.99 -12.08
N ALA A 86 9.08 -11.09 -12.62
CA ALA A 86 8.29 -11.33 -13.83
C ALA A 86 8.37 -10.14 -14.78
N ARG A 87 8.00 -10.38 -16.04
CA ARG A 87 7.73 -9.36 -17.06
C ARG A 87 6.22 -9.11 -17.08
N GLY A 88 5.80 -7.86 -16.94
CA GLY A 88 4.39 -7.48 -17.08
C GLY A 88 4.00 -7.26 -18.54
N SER A 89 2.78 -7.59 -18.93
CA SER A 89 2.21 -7.17 -20.21
C SER A 89 1.95 -5.67 -20.23
N LYS A 90 1.63 -5.15 -21.41
CA LYS A 90 0.97 -3.85 -21.49
C LYS A 90 -0.37 -3.93 -20.72
N PRO A 91 -0.75 -2.90 -19.94
CA PRO A 91 -2.04 -2.90 -19.26
C PRO A 91 -3.21 -2.97 -20.24
N GLU A 92 -4.14 -3.88 -19.97
CA GLU A 92 -5.39 -4.05 -20.70
C GLU A 92 -6.53 -3.49 -19.85
N LYS A 93 -7.42 -2.70 -20.45
CA LYS A 93 -8.59 -2.18 -19.73
C LYS A 93 -9.52 -3.34 -19.41
N GLY A 94 -9.95 -3.46 -18.15
CA GLY A 94 -10.87 -4.51 -17.73
C GLY A 94 -12.29 -4.30 -18.26
N GLU A 95 -13.01 -5.41 -18.35
CA GLU A 95 -14.44 -5.42 -18.68
C GLU A 95 -15.30 -5.16 -17.42
N ARG A 96 -16.62 -5.34 -17.54
CA ARG A 96 -17.54 -5.20 -16.41
C ARG A 96 -17.16 -6.18 -15.28
N ALA A 97 -17.24 -5.74 -14.04
CA ALA A 97 -16.92 -6.54 -12.85
C ALA A 97 -15.46 -7.07 -12.84
N SER A 98 -14.52 -6.25 -13.32
CA SER A 98 -13.07 -6.50 -13.30
C SER A 98 -12.32 -5.27 -12.81
N PRO A 99 -11.05 -5.40 -12.40
CA PRO A 99 -10.15 -4.26 -12.23
C PRO A 99 -10.18 -3.29 -13.41
N GLU A 100 -9.95 -1.99 -13.18
CA GLU A 100 -9.94 -1.00 -14.28
C GLU A 100 -8.88 -1.34 -15.33
N TYR A 101 -7.72 -1.82 -14.89
CA TYR A 101 -6.65 -2.30 -15.75
C TYR A 101 -6.02 -3.57 -15.19
N SER A 102 -5.77 -4.52 -16.08
CA SER A 102 -5.12 -5.79 -15.77
C SER A 102 -3.75 -5.90 -16.45
N VAL A 103 -2.80 -6.52 -15.75
CA VAL A 103 -1.42 -6.78 -16.23
C VAL A 103 -1.11 -8.26 -16.04
N LYS A 104 -0.84 -8.96 -17.15
CA LYS A 104 -0.41 -10.36 -17.16
C LYS A 104 1.06 -10.45 -16.80
N MET A 105 1.45 -11.43 -16.00
CA MET A 105 2.85 -11.63 -15.58
C MET A 105 3.45 -12.89 -16.21
N VAL A 106 4.70 -12.79 -16.67
CA VAL A 106 5.46 -13.92 -17.23
C VAL A 106 6.85 -14.01 -16.58
N PRO A 107 7.20 -15.11 -15.89
CA PRO A 107 6.31 -16.22 -15.57
C PRO A 107 5.18 -15.76 -14.64
N LEU A 108 4.05 -16.47 -14.68
CA LEU A 108 3.01 -16.31 -13.68
C LEU A 108 3.60 -16.69 -12.32
N PRO A 109 3.44 -15.89 -11.25
CA PRO A 109 3.97 -16.23 -9.94
C PRO A 109 3.42 -17.58 -9.48
N ALA A 110 4.30 -18.54 -9.25
CA ALA A 110 3.93 -19.79 -8.62
C ALA A 110 3.80 -19.59 -7.10
N GLY A 111 2.80 -20.21 -6.46
CA GLY A 111 2.67 -20.23 -5.01
C GLY A 111 1.48 -19.43 -4.47
N PRO A 112 1.66 -18.65 -3.38
CA PRO A 112 0.53 -18.08 -2.61
C PRO A 112 -0.28 -17.08 -3.43
N LYS A 113 -1.57 -16.96 -3.08
CA LYS A 113 -2.54 -16.11 -3.78
C LYS A 113 -2.36 -14.60 -3.52
N GLU A 114 -1.50 -14.20 -2.59
CA GLU A 114 -1.24 -12.82 -2.20
C GLU A 114 0.18 -12.44 -2.62
N VAL A 115 0.30 -11.84 -3.81
CA VAL A 115 1.58 -11.42 -4.39
C VAL A 115 1.46 -10.01 -4.93
N LEU A 116 2.35 -9.14 -4.47
CA LEU A 116 2.51 -7.79 -4.99
C LEU A 116 3.72 -7.74 -5.93
N ALA A 117 3.53 -7.10 -7.08
CA ALA A 117 4.52 -6.92 -8.11
C ALA A 117 4.89 -5.43 -8.20
N ILE A 118 6.16 -5.13 -7.92
CA ILE A 118 6.70 -3.76 -7.87
C ILE A 118 7.65 -3.55 -9.04
N GLY A 119 7.39 -2.53 -9.87
CA GLY A 119 8.23 -2.18 -11.03
C GLY A 119 9.56 -1.49 -10.68
N GLY A 120 9.85 -1.34 -9.39
CA GLY A 120 11.10 -0.82 -8.85
C GLY A 120 12.25 -1.82 -8.88
N GLN A 121 13.49 -1.30 -8.90
CA GLN A 121 14.71 -2.13 -8.90
C GLN A 121 15.29 -2.38 -7.49
N TRP A 122 14.76 -1.72 -6.46
CA TRP A 122 15.20 -1.88 -5.07
C TRP A 122 14.57 -3.10 -4.39
N ASN A 123 15.05 -3.41 -3.18
CA ASN A 123 14.40 -4.35 -2.30
C ASN A 123 13.19 -3.68 -1.62
N ALA A 124 11.98 -3.95 -2.09
CA ALA A 124 10.73 -3.43 -1.52
C ALA A 124 10.35 -4.11 -0.18
N LEU A 125 11.11 -5.12 0.26
CA LEU A 125 10.97 -5.74 1.58
C LEU A 125 12.28 -5.55 2.37
N PRO A 126 12.67 -4.29 2.69
CA PRO A 126 13.91 -4.02 3.41
C PRO A 126 13.87 -4.55 4.85
N ARG A 127 12.68 -4.65 5.43
CA ARG A 127 12.40 -5.21 6.75
C ARG A 127 11.29 -6.26 6.60
N VAL A 128 11.43 -7.38 7.28
CA VAL A 128 10.52 -8.53 7.11
C VAL A 128 9.46 -8.50 8.21
N PRO A 129 8.17 -8.38 7.88
CA PRO A 129 7.09 -8.45 8.86
C PRO A 129 7.09 -9.76 9.64
N ARG A 130 6.86 -9.67 10.95
CA ARG A 130 6.77 -10.82 11.85
C ARG A 130 5.31 -11.07 12.23
N LEU A 131 4.80 -12.23 11.82
CA LEU A 131 3.44 -12.67 12.13
C LEU A 131 3.40 -13.23 13.55
N LEU A 132 2.50 -12.71 14.37
CA LEU A 132 2.29 -13.16 15.74
C LEU A 132 0.97 -13.90 15.91
N SER A 133 0.83 -14.58 17.05
CA SER A 133 -0.42 -15.20 17.45
C SER A 133 -1.57 -14.17 17.55
N THR A 134 -2.78 -14.61 17.21
CA THR A 134 -4.03 -13.84 17.33
C THR A 134 -4.67 -13.91 18.72
N ASP A 135 -4.05 -14.63 19.67
CA ASP A 135 -4.53 -14.76 21.06
C ASP A 135 -4.01 -13.65 22.00
N GLN A 136 -3.26 -12.70 21.46
CA GLN A 136 -2.61 -11.62 22.20
C GLN A 136 -3.61 -10.68 22.89
N LYS A 137 -3.69 -10.76 24.22
CA LYS A 137 -4.67 -10.01 25.02
C LYS A 137 -4.52 -8.50 24.91
N ILE A 138 -3.30 -7.99 24.76
CA ILE A 138 -3.05 -6.56 24.63
C ILE A 138 -3.70 -5.98 23.35
N TYR A 139 -3.61 -6.69 22.23
CA TYR A 139 -4.23 -6.25 20.97
C TYR A 139 -5.74 -6.50 20.97
N GLN A 140 -6.22 -7.53 21.67
CA GLN A 140 -7.65 -7.70 21.91
C GLN A 140 -8.25 -6.51 22.68
N ALA A 141 -7.54 -6.03 23.70
CA ALA A 141 -7.94 -4.86 24.48
C ALA A 141 -7.93 -3.58 23.64
N ALA A 142 -6.87 -3.33 22.86
CA ALA A 142 -6.79 -2.16 21.97
C ALA A 142 -7.95 -2.11 20.96
N VAL A 143 -8.26 -3.24 20.31
CA VAL A 143 -9.42 -3.33 19.41
C VAL A 143 -10.73 -3.12 20.17
N ALA A 144 -10.90 -3.69 21.36
CA ALA A 144 -12.10 -3.49 22.17
C ALA A 144 -12.35 -2.01 22.52
N GLU A 145 -11.29 -1.25 22.82
CA GLU A 145 -11.39 0.19 23.10
C GLU A 145 -11.87 0.98 21.88
N VAL A 146 -11.32 0.70 20.70
CA VAL A 146 -11.76 1.31 19.43
C VAL A 146 -13.23 0.99 19.17
N LEU A 147 -13.63 -0.28 19.28
CA LEU A 147 -15.01 -0.71 19.02
C LEU A 147 -16.02 -0.09 19.99
N LYS A 148 -15.64 0.10 21.27
CA LYS A 148 -16.49 0.80 22.27
C LYS A 148 -16.70 2.26 21.88
N LYS A 149 -15.65 2.96 21.45
CA LYS A 149 -15.75 4.35 20.95
C LYS A 149 -16.68 4.45 19.73
N LYS A 150 -16.79 3.38 18.93
CA LYS A 150 -17.68 3.26 17.76
C LYS A 150 -19.08 2.71 18.09
N GLY A 151 -19.44 2.60 19.38
CA GLY A 151 -20.78 2.24 19.83
C GLY A 151 -21.04 0.75 20.07
N ILE A 152 -20.04 -0.12 19.91
CA ILE A 152 -20.15 -1.54 20.25
C ILE A 152 -19.80 -1.73 21.73
N LYS A 153 -20.81 -1.71 22.60
CA LYS A 153 -20.63 -1.67 24.07
C LYS A 153 -19.85 -2.87 24.66
N ASN A 154 -20.14 -4.09 24.19
CA ASN A 154 -19.54 -5.33 24.69
C ASN A 154 -18.91 -6.11 23.51
N PRO A 155 -17.78 -5.61 22.96
CA PRO A 155 -17.21 -6.19 21.76
C PRO A 155 -16.66 -7.59 22.03
N LYS A 156 -17.05 -8.56 21.19
CA LYS A 156 -16.42 -9.89 21.14
C LYS A 156 -15.28 -9.83 20.14
N VAL A 157 -14.08 -9.55 20.64
CA VAL A 157 -12.92 -9.32 19.78
C VAL A 157 -12.40 -10.63 19.18
N LYS A 158 -12.19 -10.65 17.86
CA LYS A 158 -11.62 -11.78 17.10
C LYS A 158 -10.52 -11.26 16.20
N LEU A 159 -9.27 -11.40 16.64
CA LEU A 159 -8.12 -11.02 15.83
C LEU A 159 -7.93 -12.02 14.69
N LYS A 160 -7.50 -11.51 13.53
CA LYS A 160 -7.25 -12.27 12.31
C LYS A 160 -5.79 -12.21 11.89
N GLN A 161 -5.16 -11.06 12.08
CA GLN A 161 -3.73 -10.87 11.86
C GLN A 161 -3.17 -9.96 12.97
N VAL A 162 -1.96 -10.28 13.42
CA VAL A 162 -1.13 -9.42 14.27
C VAL A 162 0.26 -9.44 13.64
N ILE A 163 0.73 -8.28 13.18
CA ILE A 163 1.96 -8.15 12.40
C ILE A 163 2.85 -7.10 13.06
N HIS A 164 4.07 -7.49 13.45
CA HIS A 164 5.11 -6.57 13.90
C HIS A 164 6.00 -6.18 12.74
N ILE A 165 6.28 -4.89 12.61
CA ILE A 165 7.16 -4.35 11.57
C ILE A 165 7.61 -2.94 11.97
N ASP A 166 8.89 -2.62 11.76
CA ASP A 166 9.40 -1.24 11.75
C ASP A 166 9.07 -0.64 10.37
N LEU A 167 8.07 0.25 10.32
CA LEU A 167 7.57 0.80 9.05
C LEU A 167 8.48 1.88 8.50
N ASP A 168 8.91 2.82 9.34
CA ASP A 168 9.58 4.06 8.97
C ASP A 168 11.09 4.07 9.25
N SER A 169 11.66 2.91 9.58
CA SER A 169 13.09 2.70 9.78
C SER A 169 13.68 3.44 10.98
N ASP A 170 12.87 3.73 12.00
CA ASP A 170 13.31 4.40 13.23
C ASP A 170 13.79 3.42 14.32
N GLY A 171 13.68 2.11 14.06
CA GLY A 171 14.08 1.04 14.97
C GLY A 171 13.01 0.68 16.02
N VAL A 172 11.84 1.33 15.99
CA VAL A 172 10.66 1.00 16.79
C VAL A 172 9.71 0.19 15.94
N GLU A 173 9.26 -0.97 16.45
CA GLU A 173 8.25 -1.75 15.74
C GLU A 173 6.85 -1.18 15.96
N GLU A 174 6.13 -0.98 14.86
CA GLU A 174 4.68 -0.84 14.83
C GLU A 174 3.98 -2.20 14.84
N VAL A 175 2.69 -2.17 15.18
CA VAL A 175 1.83 -3.35 15.11
C VAL A 175 0.61 -3.09 14.25
N LEU A 176 0.44 -3.88 13.19
CA LEU A 176 -0.82 -3.96 12.45
C LEU A 176 -1.69 -5.05 13.05
N VAL A 177 -2.95 -4.71 13.34
CA VAL A 177 -3.93 -5.62 13.91
C VAL A 177 -5.17 -5.62 13.02
N THR A 178 -5.47 -6.77 12.43
CA THR A 178 -6.74 -7.00 11.72
C THR A 178 -7.69 -7.76 12.63
N ALA A 179 -8.94 -7.32 12.68
CA ALA A 179 -9.98 -8.01 13.44
C ALA A 179 -11.31 -7.98 12.68
N ASP A 180 -12.03 -9.10 12.66
CA ASP A 180 -13.38 -9.16 12.14
C ASP A 180 -14.23 -10.26 12.81
N THR A 181 -15.55 -10.06 12.78
CA THR A 181 -16.52 -11.03 13.30
C THR A 181 -17.09 -11.99 12.27
N TYR A 182 -16.80 -11.76 10.99
CA TYR A 182 -17.45 -12.44 9.89
C TYR A 182 -16.94 -13.89 9.73
N GLY A 183 -17.79 -14.75 9.19
CA GLY A 183 -17.40 -16.10 8.74
C GLY A 183 -16.75 -16.05 7.36
N GLU A 184 -16.44 -17.20 6.77
CA GLU A 184 -15.93 -17.26 5.39
C GLU A 184 -16.94 -16.71 4.37
N LYS A 185 -18.23 -17.01 4.60
CA LYS A 185 -19.33 -16.57 3.74
C LYS A 185 -19.81 -15.18 4.18
N LEU A 186 -19.44 -14.15 3.43
CA LEU A 186 -19.84 -12.77 3.70
C LEU A 186 -21.32 -12.47 3.39
N TYR A 187 -22.04 -13.39 2.74
CA TYR A 187 -23.43 -13.22 2.30
C TYR A 187 -24.48 -13.75 3.30
N THR A 188 -24.12 -14.56 4.30
CA THR A 188 -25.13 -15.32 5.08
C THR A 188 -25.65 -14.66 6.35
N HIS A 189 -25.10 -13.54 6.85
CA HIS A 189 -25.56 -12.89 8.09
C HIS A 189 -25.33 -11.37 8.07
N LEU A 190 -25.87 -10.70 7.04
CA LEU A 190 -25.63 -9.29 6.79
C LEU A 190 -26.17 -8.43 7.94
N GLN A 191 -25.31 -7.59 8.51
CA GLN A 191 -25.62 -6.47 9.42
C GLN A 191 -26.10 -6.83 10.84
N LYS A 192 -25.57 -7.89 11.45
CA LYS A 192 -25.86 -8.16 12.86
C LYS A 192 -25.20 -7.11 13.76
N LYS A 193 -25.98 -6.57 14.71
CA LYS A 193 -25.48 -5.70 15.79
C LYS A 193 -24.24 -6.29 16.44
N GLY A 194 -23.20 -5.46 16.55
CA GLY A 194 -21.89 -5.79 17.10
C GLY A 194 -20.93 -6.43 16.10
N SER A 195 -21.32 -6.60 14.83
CA SER A 195 -20.39 -7.07 13.79
C SER A 195 -19.46 -5.95 13.34
N TYR A 196 -18.25 -6.33 12.93
CA TYR A 196 -17.25 -5.40 12.43
C TYR A 196 -16.19 -6.10 11.56
N SER A 197 -15.46 -5.27 10.80
CA SER A 197 -14.10 -5.53 10.32
C SER A 197 -13.29 -4.24 10.44
N LEU A 198 -12.02 -4.35 10.86
CA LEU A 198 -11.11 -3.21 10.84
C LEU A 198 -9.66 -3.64 10.68
N VAL A 199 -8.83 -2.69 10.25
CA VAL A 199 -7.38 -2.74 10.37
C VAL A 199 -6.90 -1.56 11.21
N LEU A 200 -6.15 -1.87 12.26
CA LEU A 200 -5.58 -0.91 13.20
C LEU A 200 -4.06 -0.88 13.06
N LEU A 201 -3.48 0.31 12.96
CA LEU A 201 -2.07 0.56 13.17
C LEU A 201 -1.85 1.05 14.60
N ARG A 202 -1.04 0.32 15.36
CA ARG A 202 -0.58 0.70 16.69
C ARG A 202 0.87 1.17 16.59
N LYS A 203 1.12 2.44 16.92
CA LYS A 203 2.43 3.11 16.80
C LYS A 203 2.70 3.98 18.03
N VAL A 204 3.98 4.19 18.35
CA VAL A 204 4.38 5.19 19.34
C VAL A 204 4.49 6.56 18.66
N ILE A 205 3.69 7.52 19.11
CA ILE A 205 3.65 8.89 18.58
C ILE A 205 3.89 9.83 19.76
N HIS A 206 4.93 10.65 19.67
CA HIS A 206 5.34 11.57 20.76
C HIS A 206 5.47 10.87 22.14
N GLY A 207 5.99 9.64 22.15
CA GLY A 207 6.19 8.84 23.37
C GLY A 207 4.92 8.18 23.93
N GLN A 208 3.77 8.31 23.25
CA GLN A 208 2.51 7.67 23.63
C GLN A 208 2.11 6.62 22.62
N VAL A 209 1.49 5.53 23.08
CA VAL A 209 1.09 4.47 22.17
C VAL A 209 -0.31 4.73 21.62
N GLU A 210 -0.37 5.12 20.36
CA GLU A 210 -1.59 5.48 19.65
C GLU A 210 -2.16 4.30 18.85
N ASN A 211 -3.46 4.37 18.59
CA ASN A 211 -4.20 3.40 17.78
C ASN A 211 -4.89 4.15 16.62
N LEU A 212 -4.28 4.08 15.44
CA LEU A 212 -4.78 4.67 14.21
C LEU A 212 -5.62 3.64 13.43
N VAL A 213 -6.88 3.94 13.18
CA VAL A 213 -7.73 3.08 12.35
C VAL A 213 -7.45 3.40 10.88
N ILE A 214 -7.12 2.38 10.07
CA ILE A 214 -6.79 2.54 8.64
C ILE A 214 -8.04 2.38 7.78
N GLU A 215 -8.74 1.26 7.95
CA GLU A 215 -10.00 0.93 7.28
C GLU A 215 -10.93 0.28 8.30
N GLU A 216 -12.23 0.55 8.18
CA GLU A 216 -13.24 0.14 9.14
C GLU A 216 -14.63 -0.09 8.52
N ASP A 217 -15.34 -1.08 9.07
CA ASP A 217 -16.76 -1.28 8.85
C ASP A 217 -17.40 -1.80 10.15
N TYR A 218 -18.47 -1.15 10.61
CA TYR A 218 -19.08 -1.40 11.92
C TYR A 218 -20.60 -1.40 11.87
N PHE A 219 -21.20 -2.33 12.61
CA PHE A 219 -22.65 -2.44 12.76
C PHE A 219 -23.05 -2.29 14.23
N PRO A 220 -23.09 -1.07 14.81
CA PRO A 220 -23.45 -0.87 16.22
C PRO A 220 -24.94 -1.16 16.52
N ALA A 221 -25.77 -1.24 15.49
CA ALA A 221 -27.17 -1.66 15.52
C ALA A 221 -27.46 -2.65 14.38
N ASN A 222 -28.61 -3.33 14.45
CA ASN A 222 -29.08 -4.09 13.30
C ASN A 222 -29.51 -3.10 12.22
N LEU A 223 -29.09 -3.33 10.99
CA LEU A 223 -29.56 -2.57 9.84
C LEU A 223 -30.51 -3.43 9.01
N LYS A 224 -31.34 -2.76 8.20
CA LYS A 224 -32.21 -3.41 7.20
C LYS A 224 -31.45 -3.65 5.89
N TYR A 225 -30.52 -2.76 5.56
CA TYR A 225 -29.64 -2.82 4.40
C TYR A 225 -28.22 -2.41 4.79
N GLY A 226 -27.22 -3.05 4.17
CA GLY A 226 -25.81 -2.88 4.47
C GLY A 226 -24.99 -4.09 3.99
N VAL A 227 -23.81 -3.80 3.47
CA VAL A 227 -22.94 -4.77 2.81
C VAL A 227 -21.66 -4.83 3.61
N PRO A 228 -21.40 -5.90 4.37
CA PRO A 228 -20.22 -5.99 5.21
C PRO A 228 -18.99 -6.03 4.32
N MET A 229 -18.05 -5.15 4.62
CA MET A 229 -16.73 -5.13 4.03
C MET A 229 -15.76 -5.82 4.98
N ARG A 230 -15.02 -6.82 4.50
CA ARG A 230 -13.89 -7.39 5.25
C ARG A 230 -12.60 -6.77 4.76
N PHE A 231 -11.75 -6.36 5.69
CA PHE A 231 -10.41 -5.85 5.45
C PHE A 231 -9.34 -6.78 6.04
N TRP A 232 -8.19 -6.87 5.38
CA TRP A 232 -6.99 -7.55 5.92
C TRP A 232 -5.72 -7.01 5.27
N VAL A 233 -4.57 -7.24 5.90
CA VAL A 233 -3.27 -6.83 5.38
C VAL A 233 -2.76 -7.88 4.40
N GLY A 234 -2.58 -7.50 3.14
CA GLY A 234 -2.03 -8.36 2.09
C GLY A 234 -0.50 -8.32 2.03
N ALA A 235 0.09 -7.15 2.26
CA ALA A 235 1.53 -6.97 2.31
C ALA A 235 1.90 -5.69 3.08
N VAL A 236 3.16 -5.61 3.49
CA VAL A 236 3.80 -4.37 3.96
C VAL A 236 5.10 -4.26 3.19
N LEU A 237 5.26 -3.21 2.37
CA LEU A 237 6.35 -3.08 1.40
C LEU A 237 6.73 -1.62 1.22
N ASP A 238 8.01 -1.34 0.97
CA ASP A 238 8.51 -0.06 0.46
C ASP A 238 8.17 0.04 -1.04
N VAL A 239 6.96 0.55 -1.32
CA VAL A 239 6.34 0.51 -2.64
C VAL A 239 6.87 1.61 -3.55
N ASP A 240 7.28 2.75 -2.99
CA ASP A 240 7.81 3.88 -3.74
C ASP A 240 9.35 4.03 -3.70
N GLY A 241 10.03 3.27 -2.86
CA GLY A 241 11.50 3.20 -2.79
C GLY A 241 12.13 4.28 -1.93
N ASP A 242 11.34 4.94 -1.07
CA ASP A 242 11.83 5.99 -0.16
C ASP A 242 12.40 5.43 1.16
N GLY A 243 12.31 4.11 1.37
CA GLY A 243 12.80 3.42 2.55
C GLY A 243 11.81 3.37 3.71
N VAL A 244 10.63 3.99 3.58
CA VAL A 244 9.46 3.83 4.46
C VAL A 244 8.52 2.81 3.81
N MET A 245 7.99 1.88 4.59
CA MET A 245 7.11 0.84 4.06
C MET A 245 5.65 1.27 4.09
N GLU A 246 4.97 1.16 2.94
CA GLU A 246 3.53 1.26 2.81
C GLU A 246 2.80 -0.01 3.25
N ILE A 247 1.56 0.18 3.69
CA ILE A 247 0.65 -0.90 4.09
C ILE A 247 -0.30 -1.19 2.92
N VAL A 248 -0.31 -2.43 2.45
CA VAL A 248 -1.24 -2.89 1.41
C VAL A 248 -2.40 -3.61 2.08
N LEU A 249 -3.61 -3.06 1.93
CA LEU A 249 -4.83 -3.67 2.43
C LEU A 249 -5.63 -4.26 1.29
N HIS A 250 -6.20 -5.43 1.54
CA HIS A 250 -7.24 -5.99 0.71
C HIS A 250 -8.59 -5.77 1.38
N ALA A 251 -9.60 -5.58 0.55
CA ALA A 251 -10.99 -5.45 0.94
C ALA A 251 -11.85 -6.42 0.12
N MET A 252 -12.86 -7.03 0.73
CA MET A 252 -13.84 -7.80 -0.02
C MET A 252 -15.25 -7.70 0.58
N TYR A 253 -16.23 -7.77 -0.30
CA TYR A 253 -17.64 -7.95 0.02
C TYR A 253 -18.24 -8.99 -0.94
N TYR A 254 -19.53 -9.31 -0.79
CA TYR A 254 -20.13 -10.41 -1.54
C TYR A 254 -20.16 -10.20 -3.07
N GLU A 255 -20.01 -8.95 -3.51
CA GLU A 255 -20.19 -8.50 -4.89
C GLU A 255 -18.91 -7.82 -5.40
N GLY A 256 -17.77 -7.99 -4.74
CA GLY A 256 -16.55 -7.35 -5.20
C GLY A 256 -15.47 -7.24 -4.13
N GLY A 257 -14.45 -6.45 -4.45
CA GLY A 257 -13.30 -6.28 -3.62
C GLY A 257 -12.34 -5.22 -4.14
N GLY A 258 -11.29 -4.98 -3.37
CA GLY A 258 -10.38 -3.87 -3.52
C GLY A 258 -9.00 -4.24 -3.04
N THR A 259 -8.00 -3.59 -3.61
CA THR A 259 -6.68 -3.46 -2.99
C THR A 259 -6.34 -1.99 -2.89
N SER A 260 -5.90 -1.56 -1.72
CA SER A 260 -5.46 -0.20 -1.43
C SER A 260 -4.04 -0.19 -0.86
N VAL A 261 -3.31 0.88 -1.15
CA VAL A 261 -1.97 1.14 -0.59
C VAL A 261 -2.06 2.37 0.28
N HIS A 262 -1.53 2.28 1.50
CA HIS A 262 -1.57 3.34 2.49
C HIS A 262 -0.15 3.75 2.90
N LYS A 263 0.12 5.05 2.81
CA LYS A 263 1.35 5.67 3.32
C LYS A 263 1.11 6.17 4.73
N VAL A 264 2.11 5.96 5.60
CA VAL A 264 2.10 6.44 6.98
C VAL A 264 3.10 7.58 7.11
N GLU A 265 2.65 8.72 7.61
CA GLU A 265 3.47 9.92 7.81
C GLU A 265 3.14 10.48 9.20
N GLY A 266 3.99 10.16 10.19
CA GLY A 266 3.73 10.53 11.58
C GLY A 266 2.44 9.89 12.11
N ASP A 267 1.45 10.72 12.43
CA ASP A 267 0.13 10.31 12.92
C ASP A 267 -0.92 10.13 11.81
N LYS A 268 -0.53 10.35 10.56
CA LYS A 268 -1.45 10.32 9.42
C LYS A 268 -1.26 9.05 8.60
N VAL A 269 -2.37 8.38 8.31
CA VAL A 269 -2.44 7.28 7.35
C VAL A 269 -3.22 7.75 6.13
N THR A 270 -2.58 7.78 4.96
CA THR A 270 -3.18 8.27 3.70
C THR A 270 -3.28 7.13 2.71
N ARG A 271 -4.49 6.87 2.19
CA ARG A 271 -4.68 5.97 1.04
C ARG A 271 -4.14 6.63 -0.22
N VAL A 272 -3.06 6.10 -0.77
CA VAL A 272 -2.34 6.67 -1.93
C VAL A 272 -2.70 5.98 -3.25
N LEU A 273 -3.05 4.70 -3.19
CA LEU A 273 -3.54 3.92 -4.33
C LEU A 273 -4.77 3.12 -3.93
N VAL A 274 -5.67 2.88 -4.89
CA VAL A 274 -6.80 1.97 -4.76
C VAL A 274 -7.19 1.50 -6.15
N ALA A 275 -7.47 0.20 -6.28
CA ALA A 275 -8.07 -0.35 -7.49
C ALA A 275 -8.87 -1.59 -7.13
N GLY A 276 -9.92 -1.82 -7.92
CA GLY A 276 -10.74 -3.00 -7.78
C GLY A 276 -12.11 -2.88 -8.39
N TRP A 277 -13.02 -3.74 -7.93
CA TRP A 277 -14.40 -3.77 -8.33
C TRP A 277 -15.27 -3.42 -7.12
N GLY A 278 -15.88 -2.24 -7.18
CA GLY A 278 -16.72 -1.72 -6.09
C GLY A 278 -15.98 -0.93 -5.01
N VAL A 279 -14.76 -0.43 -5.31
CA VAL A 279 -13.93 0.40 -4.42
C VAL A 279 -13.51 1.72 -5.04
#